data_AF-A0A4U7CXR1-F1
#
_entry.id   AF-A0A4U7CXR1-F1
#
_cell.length_a   1.000
_cell.length_b   1.000
_cell.length_c   1.000
_cell.angle_alpha   90.00
_cell.angle_beta   90.00
_cell.angle_gamma   90.00
#
_symmetry.space_group_name_H-M   'P 1'
#
loop_
_entity.id
_entity.type
_entity.pdbx_description
1 polymer ?
#
loop_
_entity_poly.entity_id
_entity_poly.type
_entity_poly.pdbx_seq_one_letter_code
_entity_poly.pdbx_strand_id
1 'polypeptide(L)'
;MAVANETNRRIVEQGFVDRVQHLARAANPAFAAGSLLVPLAFLGASLALGSTELLFYTHVAAGAVWFGFALIFPAIIGPTLGGLGEEASAAVTTTLVPKAVFFLVGFSLTTVLSGTVLLTPDLGLGYGFGGAWSGAALALGWGLFAFGIAVPHRLQLSAYYETLSPDPDASRLESIEKKNLVVGLFEGAMMLVLIVLMTGFRLG
;
A
#
# COMPACT_ATOMS: atom_id res chain seq x y z
N MET A 1 -26.61 17.29 13.35
CA MET A 1 -25.59 18.26 13.84
C MET A 1 -24.78 17.56 14.93
N ALA A 2 -23.68 16.93 14.56
CA ALA A 2 -22.82 16.20 15.49
C ALA A 2 -21.82 17.19 16.13
N VAL A 3 -21.67 17.09 17.45
CA VAL A 3 -20.74 17.90 18.26
C VAL A 3 -19.33 17.72 17.72
N ALA A 4 -18.84 18.74 17.03
CA ALA A 4 -17.48 18.81 16.50
C ALA A 4 -16.50 18.83 17.69
N ASN A 5 -15.86 17.69 17.95
CA ASN A 5 -14.78 17.63 18.93
C ASN A 5 -13.62 18.51 18.42
N GLU A 6 -13.12 19.43 19.26
CA GLU A 6 -11.93 20.28 19.02
C GLU A 6 -10.67 19.50 18.57
N THR A 7 -10.72 18.17 18.65
CA THR A 7 -9.74 17.23 18.11
C THR A 7 -9.66 17.29 16.58
N ASN A 8 -10.78 17.41 15.85
CA ASN A 8 -10.77 17.49 14.38
C ASN A 8 -10.14 18.80 13.87
N ARG A 9 -10.31 19.89 14.62
CA ARG A 9 -9.81 21.23 14.26
C ARG A 9 -8.28 21.31 14.25
N ARG A 10 -7.57 20.46 15.00
CA ARG A 10 -6.09 20.47 15.08
C ARG A 10 -5.39 19.65 14.00
N ILE A 11 -6.08 18.77 13.27
CA ILE A 11 -5.42 17.77 12.41
C ILE A 11 -5.05 18.34 11.03
N VAL A 12 -5.79 19.34 10.54
CA VAL A 12 -5.53 19.97 9.24
C VAL A 12 -4.28 20.87 9.28
N GLU A 13 -3.96 21.46 10.43
CA GLU A 13 -2.80 22.34 10.64
C GLU A 13 -1.52 21.60 11.11
N GLN A 14 -1.60 20.28 11.25
CA GLN A 14 -0.58 19.47 11.91
C GLN A 14 0.54 19.00 10.97
N GLY A 15 1.75 18.84 11.52
CA GLY A 15 2.94 18.41 10.79
C GLY A 15 2.81 16.98 10.24
N PHE A 16 3.72 16.57 9.35
CA PHE A 16 3.71 15.20 8.79
C PHE A 16 3.68 14.11 9.86
N VAL A 17 4.47 14.27 10.94
CA VAL A 17 4.56 13.32 12.05
C VAL A 17 3.23 13.18 12.79
N ASP A 18 2.56 14.30 13.05
CA ASP A 18 1.27 14.31 13.74
C ASP A 18 0.19 13.59 12.94
N ARG A 19 0.17 13.77 11.61
CA ARG A 19 -0.73 13.05 10.70
C ARG A 19 -0.49 11.54 10.72
N VAL A 20 0.78 11.11 10.73
CA VAL A 20 1.13 9.68 10.84
C VAL A 20 0.70 9.12 12.20
N GLN A 21 0.93 9.85 13.29
CA GLN A 21 0.49 9.42 14.63
C GLN A 21 -1.02 9.35 14.76
N HIS A 22 -1.75 10.31 14.18
CA HIS A 22 -3.20 10.28 14.11
C HIS A 22 -3.70 9.04 13.36
N LEU A 23 -3.15 8.79 12.17
CA LEU A 23 -3.49 7.62 11.38
C LEU A 23 -3.19 6.31 12.13
N ALA A 24 -2.05 6.22 12.82
CA ALA A 24 -1.67 5.05 13.60
C ALA A 24 -2.65 4.79 14.75
N ARG A 25 -3.13 5.84 15.42
CA ARG A 25 -4.18 5.73 16.45
C ARG A 25 -5.50 5.25 15.85
N ALA A 26 -5.91 5.83 14.72
CA ALA A 26 -7.12 5.42 13.99
C ALA A 26 -7.06 3.97 13.50
N ALA A 27 -5.88 3.49 13.10
CA ALA A 27 -5.68 2.12 12.64
C ALA A 27 -5.62 1.07 13.76
N ASN A 28 -5.50 1.48 15.04
CA ASN A 28 -4.91 0.73 16.15
C ASN A 28 -3.36 0.66 16.03
N PRO A 29 -2.60 1.27 16.97
CA PRO A 29 -1.14 1.29 16.91
C PRO A 29 -0.48 -0.09 16.88
N ALA A 30 -1.05 -1.08 17.56
CA ALA A 30 -0.53 -2.45 17.54
C ALA A 30 -0.70 -3.08 16.15
N PHE A 31 -1.83 -2.83 15.49
CA PHE A 31 -2.06 -3.27 14.12
C PHE A 31 -1.12 -2.55 13.14
N ALA A 32 -0.96 -1.23 13.27
CA ALA A 32 -0.06 -0.45 12.44
C ALA A 32 1.39 -0.94 12.58
N ALA A 33 1.87 -1.14 13.81
CA ALA A 33 3.20 -1.69 14.07
C ALA A 33 3.34 -3.12 13.53
N GLY A 34 2.38 -4.00 13.81
CA GLY A 34 2.40 -5.38 13.33
C GLY A 34 2.44 -5.49 11.81
N SER A 35 1.68 -4.63 11.10
CA SER A 35 1.65 -4.59 9.64
C SER A 35 3.00 -4.28 9.00
N LEU A 36 3.88 -3.54 9.70
CA LEU A 36 5.24 -3.27 9.25
C LEU A 36 6.23 -4.31 9.77
N LEU A 37 6.19 -4.58 11.07
CA LEU A 37 7.21 -5.37 11.76
C LEU A 37 7.14 -6.85 11.39
N VAL A 38 5.95 -7.42 11.23
CA VAL A 38 5.79 -8.85 10.91
C VAL A 38 6.44 -9.21 9.57
N PRO A 39 6.07 -8.58 8.43
CA PRO A 39 6.67 -8.96 7.15
C PRO A 39 8.18 -8.62 7.08
N LEU A 40 8.61 -7.52 7.70
CA LEU A 40 10.04 -7.20 7.81
C LEU A 40 10.81 -8.19 8.70
N ALA A 41 10.19 -8.75 9.73
CA ALA A 41 10.82 -9.77 10.55
C ALA A 41 11.07 -11.07 9.77
N PHE A 42 10.15 -11.47 8.88
CA PHE A 42 10.37 -12.61 7.97
C PHE A 42 11.51 -12.35 6.98
N LEU A 43 11.60 -11.12 6.45
CA LEU A 43 12.75 -10.71 5.64
C LEU A 43 14.05 -10.79 6.45
N GLY A 44 14.07 -10.22 7.66
CA GLY A 44 15.22 -10.29 8.56
C GLY A 44 15.62 -11.71 8.93
N ALA A 45 14.66 -12.60 9.18
CA ALA A 45 14.89 -14.02 9.45
C ALA A 45 15.50 -14.73 8.24
N SER A 46 15.00 -14.44 7.03
CA SER A 46 15.58 -14.97 5.78
C SER A 46 17.06 -14.63 5.63
N LEU A 47 17.42 -13.38 5.94
CA LEU A 47 18.80 -12.90 5.90
C LEU A 47 19.67 -13.54 6.99
N ALA A 48 19.17 -13.56 8.23
CA ALA A 48 19.90 -14.11 9.37
C ALA A 48 20.17 -15.61 9.24
N LEU A 49 19.25 -16.35 8.62
CA LEU A 49 19.36 -17.79 8.38
C LEU A 49 20.09 -18.13 7.07
N GLY A 50 20.36 -17.14 6.22
CA GLY A 50 20.95 -17.38 4.90
C GLY A 50 20.07 -18.26 4.00
N SER A 51 18.74 -18.18 4.14
CA SER A 51 17.82 -19.07 3.43
C SER A 51 17.19 -18.40 2.21
N THR A 52 17.66 -18.75 1.02
CA THR A 52 17.08 -18.31 -0.27
C THR A 52 15.62 -18.75 -0.41
N GLU A 53 15.29 -19.95 0.08
CA GLU A 53 13.93 -20.48 0.04
C GLU A 53 12.97 -19.63 0.89
N LEU A 54 13.35 -19.35 2.14
CA LEU A 54 12.54 -18.50 3.03
C LEU A 54 12.42 -17.08 2.47
N LEU A 55 13.50 -16.53 1.91
CA LEU A 55 13.49 -15.21 1.29
C LEU A 55 12.52 -15.15 0.11
N PHE A 56 12.53 -16.18 -0.73
CA PHE A 56 11.63 -16.29 -1.88
C PHE A 56 10.17 -16.41 -1.46
N TYR A 57 9.85 -17.26 -0.49
CA TYR A 57 8.48 -17.35 0.01
C TYR A 57 8.03 -16.06 0.69
N THR A 58 8.93 -15.38 1.42
CA THR A 58 8.66 -14.06 1.99
C THR A 58 8.34 -13.05 0.89
N HIS A 59 9.12 -13.03 -0.20
CA HIS A 59 8.89 -12.15 -1.34
C HIS A 59 7.55 -12.42 -2.03
N VAL A 60 7.29 -13.69 -2.38
CA VAL A 60 6.07 -14.09 -3.07
C VAL A 60 4.84 -13.84 -2.20
N ALA A 61 4.89 -14.18 -0.91
CA ALA A 61 3.78 -13.94 0.00
C ALA A 61 3.52 -12.45 0.18
N ALA A 62 4.56 -11.64 0.39
CA ALA A 62 4.41 -10.20 0.55
C ALA A 62 3.87 -9.55 -0.73
N GLY A 63 4.41 -9.95 -1.88
CA GLY A 63 4.00 -9.46 -3.20
C GLY A 63 2.58 -9.86 -3.56
N ALA A 64 2.17 -11.09 -3.25
CA ALA A 64 0.79 -11.54 -3.47
C ALA A 64 -0.22 -10.73 -2.65
N VAL A 65 0.12 -10.40 -1.40
CA VAL A 65 -0.72 -9.54 -0.55
C VAL A 65 -0.80 -8.12 -1.10
N TRP A 66 0.34 -7.51 -1.46
CA TRP A 66 0.36 -6.17 -2.05
C TRP A 66 -0.44 -6.12 -3.36
N PHE A 67 -0.22 -7.07 -4.25
CA PHE A 67 -0.92 -7.19 -5.52
C PHE A 67 -2.43 -7.42 -5.34
N GLY A 68 -2.80 -8.34 -4.45
CA GLY A 68 -4.21 -8.63 -4.15
C GLY A 68 -4.94 -7.37 -3.66
N PHE A 69 -4.25 -6.53 -2.90
CA PHE A 69 -4.79 -5.26 -2.43
C PHE A 69 -4.86 -4.18 -3.53
N ALA A 70 -4.01 -4.23 -4.56
CA ALA A 70 -4.05 -3.30 -5.67
C ALA A 70 -5.14 -3.63 -6.70
N LEU A 71 -5.46 -4.91 -6.91
CA LEU A 71 -6.45 -5.34 -7.92
C LEU A 71 -7.76 -5.88 -7.35
N ILE A 72 -7.67 -6.85 -6.45
CA ILE A 72 -8.84 -7.60 -5.99
C ILE A 72 -9.65 -6.73 -5.02
N PHE A 73 -8.95 -6.03 -4.13
CA PHE A 73 -9.60 -5.22 -3.12
C PHE A 73 -10.46 -4.09 -3.73
N PRO A 74 -9.98 -3.24 -4.66
CA PRO A 74 -10.82 -2.21 -5.26
C PRO A 74 -11.95 -2.79 -6.12
N ALA A 75 -11.70 -3.90 -6.82
CA ALA A 75 -12.69 -4.56 -7.66
C ALA A 75 -13.89 -5.12 -6.86
N ILE A 76 -13.67 -5.53 -5.60
CA ILE A 76 -14.73 -6.04 -4.73
C ILE A 76 -15.30 -4.94 -3.84
N ILE A 77 -14.43 -4.17 -3.20
CA ILE A 77 -14.81 -3.20 -2.17
C ILE A 77 -15.42 -1.95 -2.79
N GLY A 78 -14.95 -1.50 -3.95
CA GLY A 78 -15.53 -0.34 -4.65
C GLY A 78 -17.03 -0.51 -4.93
N PRO A 79 -17.45 -1.58 -5.65
CA PRO A 79 -18.86 -1.86 -5.87
C PRO A 79 -19.65 -2.10 -4.58
N THR A 80 -19.03 -2.75 -3.58
CA THR A 80 -19.67 -3.00 -2.28
C THR A 80 -19.99 -1.70 -1.55
N LEU A 81 -19.04 -0.76 -1.49
CA LEU A 81 -19.24 0.55 -0.88
C LEU A 81 -20.27 1.39 -1.66
N GLY A 82 -20.29 1.30 -2.99
CA GLY A 82 -21.28 1.98 -3.83
C GLY A 82 -22.72 1.47 -3.65
N GLY A 83 -22.89 0.25 -3.13
CA GLY A 83 -24.20 -0.30 -2.78
C GLY A 83 -24.72 0.10 -1.39
N LEU A 84 -23.89 0.73 -0.56
CA LEU A 84 -24.26 1.17 0.79
C LEU A 84 -24.80 2.60 0.78
N GLY A 85 -25.64 2.93 1.76
CA GLY A 85 -26.00 4.34 2.03
C GLY A 85 -24.78 5.15 2.48
N GLU A 86 -24.83 6.47 2.29
CA GLU A 86 -23.71 7.39 2.53
C GLU A 86 -23.09 7.25 3.92
N GLU A 87 -23.91 7.21 4.98
CA GLU A 87 -23.43 7.05 6.37
C GLU A 87 -22.68 5.73 6.59
N ALA A 88 -23.18 4.63 6.02
CA ALA A 88 -22.57 3.31 6.18
C ALA A 88 -21.25 3.21 5.41
N SER A 89 -21.22 3.76 4.18
CA SER A 89 -20.01 3.83 3.36
C SER A 89 -18.92 4.68 4.05
N ALA A 90 -19.30 5.81 4.64
CA ALA A 90 -18.40 6.66 5.41
C ALA A 90 -17.85 5.94 6.65
N ALA A 91 -18.70 5.22 7.40
CA ALA A 91 -18.28 4.47 8.59
C ALA A 91 -17.26 3.35 8.25
N VAL A 92 -17.49 2.62 7.16
CA VAL A 92 -16.55 1.59 6.69
C VAL A 92 -15.24 2.23 6.23
N THR A 93 -15.31 3.26 5.39
CA THR A 93 -14.14 3.92 4.79
C THR A 93 -13.24 4.54 5.86
N THR A 94 -13.81 5.26 6.83
CA THR A 94 -13.06 5.91 7.91
C THR A 94 -12.32 4.93 8.82
N THR A 95 -12.83 3.70 8.95
CA THR A 95 -12.20 2.63 9.75
C THR A 95 -11.17 1.84 8.94
N LEU A 96 -11.43 1.66 7.64
CA LEU A 96 -10.66 0.81 6.75
C LEU A 96 -9.39 1.52 6.23
N VAL A 97 -9.51 2.77 5.80
CA VAL A 97 -8.41 3.53 5.17
C VAL A 97 -7.15 3.59 6.05
N PRO A 98 -7.24 3.93 7.36
CA PRO A 98 -6.05 3.96 8.22
C PRO A 98 -5.31 2.62 8.25
N LYS A 99 -6.06 1.51 8.34
CA LYS A 99 -5.48 0.16 8.36
C LYS A 99 -4.85 -0.21 7.03
N ALA A 100 -5.56 0.07 5.93
CA ALA A 100 -5.10 -0.20 4.58
C ALA A 100 -3.76 0.49 4.29
N VAL A 101 -3.57 1.74 4.69
CA VAL A 101 -2.31 2.48 4.50
C VAL A 101 -1.13 1.77 5.15
N PHE A 102 -1.19 1.46 6.46
CA PHE A 102 -0.06 0.78 7.13
C PHE A 102 0.19 -0.61 6.57
N PHE A 103 -0.89 -1.34 6.28
CA PHE A 103 -0.82 -2.67 5.70
C PHE A 103 -0.12 -2.65 4.33
N LEU A 104 -0.56 -1.78 3.44
CA LEU A 104 0.04 -1.60 2.11
C LEU A 104 1.51 -1.18 2.20
N VAL A 105 1.85 -0.20 3.05
CA VAL A 105 3.26 0.22 3.22
C VAL A 105 4.15 -0.94 3.65
N GLY A 106 3.74 -1.71 4.68
CA GLY A 106 4.56 -2.79 5.22
C GLY A 106 4.82 -3.91 4.21
N PHE A 107 3.77 -4.35 3.52
CA PHE A 107 3.85 -5.44 2.55
C PHE A 107 4.55 -5.03 1.26
N SER A 108 4.25 -3.84 0.72
CA SER A 108 4.92 -3.33 -0.48
C SER A 108 6.41 -3.10 -0.25
N LEU A 109 6.78 -2.50 0.89
CA LEU A 109 8.18 -2.30 1.26
C LEU A 109 8.91 -3.64 1.39
N THR A 110 8.32 -4.60 2.09
CA THR A 110 8.92 -5.94 2.24
C THR A 110 9.08 -6.63 0.89
N THR A 111 8.14 -6.47 -0.03
CA THR A 111 8.20 -7.04 -1.38
C THR A 111 9.39 -6.48 -2.16
N VAL A 112 9.52 -5.14 -2.23
CA VAL A 112 10.61 -4.53 -3.00
C VAL A 112 11.98 -4.77 -2.37
N LEU A 113 12.08 -4.79 -1.04
CA LEU A 113 13.32 -5.12 -0.33
C LEU A 113 13.74 -6.58 -0.56
N SER A 114 12.83 -7.54 -0.33
CA SER A 114 13.11 -8.96 -0.56
C SER A 114 13.47 -9.25 -2.02
N GLY A 115 12.79 -8.61 -2.98
CA GLY A 115 13.13 -8.69 -4.40
C GLY A 115 14.52 -8.11 -4.71
N THR A 116 14.90 -7.01 -4.06
CA THR A 116 16.25 -6.44 -4.19
C THR A 116 17.31 -7.44 -3.70
N VAL A 117 17.09 -8.07 -2.55
CA VAL A 117 18.03 -9.06 -2.00
C VAL A 117 18.15 -10.27 -2.93
N LEU A 118 17.03 -10.80 -3.43
CA LEU A 118 17.02 -11.95 -4.36
C LEU A 118 17.79 -11.68 -5.66
N LEU A 119 17.88 -10.42 -6.08
CA LEU A 119 18.58 -10.00 -7.29
C LEU A 119 20.02 -9.53 -7.04
N THR A 120 20.49 -9.49 -5.80
CA THR A 120 21.85 -9.04 -5.47
C THR A 120 22.78 -10.25 -5.33
N PRO A 121 23.61 -10.57 -6.34
CA PRO A 121 24.40 -11.81 -6.36
C PRO A 121 25.45 -11.86 -5.25
N ASP A 122 25.99 -10.69 -4.87
CA ASP A 122 27.03 -10.55 -3.84
C ASP A 122 26.52 -10.93 -2.43
N LEU A 123 25.20 -10.99 -2.23
CA LEU A 123 24.60 -11.45 -0.98
C LEU A 123 24.43 -12.98 -0.92
N GLY A 124 24.66 -13.70 -2.02
CA GLY A 124 24.55 -15.16 -2.08
C GLY A 124 23.13 -15.72 -1.92
N LEU A 125 22.11 -14.87 -1.88
CA LEU A 125 20.72 -15.20 -1.55
C LEU A 125 19.75 -15.08 -2.73
N GLY A 126 20.21 -15.43 -3.93
CA GLY A 126 19.40 -15.41 -5.14
C GLY A 126 19.31 -16.78 -5.80
N TYR A 127 18.25 -17.00 -6.58
CA TYR A 127 18.15 -18.18 -7.48
C TYR A 127 18.93 -18.01 -8.78
N GLY A 128 19.79 -17.00 -8.88
CA GLY A 128 20.55 -16.71 -10.11
C GLY A 128 19.74 -16.01 -11.20
N PHE A 129 18.64 -15.34 -10.85
CA PHE A 129 17.90 -14.50 -11.80
C PHE A 129 18.73 -13.29 -12.23
N GLY A 130 19.39 -13.39 -13.39
CA GLY A 130 20.22 -12.33 -13.97
C GLY A 130 19.61 -11.68 -15.21
N GLY A 131 20.16 -10.53 -15.59
CA GLY A 131 19.87 -9.87 -16.87
C GLY A 131 18.98 -8.63 -16.78
N ALA A 132 18.82 -7.96 -17.92
CA ALA A 132 18.08 -6.70 -18.01
C ALA A 132 16.59 -6.85 -17.63
N TRP A 133 16.03 -8.05 -17.78
CA TRP A 133 14.63 -8.35 -17.49
C TRP A 133 14.31 -8.32 -15.99
N SER A 134 15.16 -8.93 -15.16
CA SER A 134 15.01 -8.89 -13.69
C SER A 134 15.27 -7.51 -13.13
N GLY A 135 16.27 -6.80 -13.68
CA GLY A 135 16.49 -5.38 -13.38
C GLY A 135 15.28 -4.49 -13.72
N ALA A 136 14.66 -4.67 -14.88
CA ALA A 136 13.49 -3.90 -15.29
C ALA A 136 12.29 -4.14 -14.37
N ALA A 137 12.06 -5.40 -13.98
CA ALA A 137 10.97 -5.75 -13.09
C ALA A 137 11.18 -5.20 -11.66
N LEU A 138 12.42 -5.23 -11.15
CA LEU A 138 12.77 -4.60 -9.88
C LEU A 138 12.62 -3.08 -9.93
N ALA A 139 13.09 -2.44 -11.00
CA ALA A 139 12.93 -1.01 -11.21
C ALA A 139 11.45 -0.60 -11.26
N LEU A 140 10.62 -1.38 -11.95
CA LEU A 140 9.17 -1.16 -11.97
C LEU A 140 8.56 -1.35 -10.58
N GLY A 141 8.95 -2.39 -9.82
CA GLY A 141 8.48 -2.62 -8.47
C GLY A 141 8.79 -1.45 -7.52
N TRP A 142 10.03 -0.96 -7.52
CA TRP A 142 10.42 0.24 -6.77
C TRP A 142 9.69 1.49 -7.25
N GLY A 143 9.49 1.64 -8.57
CA GLY A 143 8.72 2.72 -9.17
C GLY A 143 7.27 2.73 -8.69
N LEU A 144 6.61 1.57 -8.66
CA LEU A 144 5.24 1.42 -8.15
C LEU A 144 5.15 1.66 -6.65
N PHE A 145 6.11 1.19 -5.87
CA PHE A 145 6.18 1.50 -4.44
C PHE A 145 6.29 3.01 -4.20
N ALA A 146 7.24 3.67 -4.87
CA ALA A 146 7.43 5.12 -4.76
C ALA A 146 6.20 5.89 -5.24
N PHE A 147 5.60 5.47 -6.36
CA PHE A 147 4.36 6.03 -6.88
C PHE A 147 3.21 5.88 -5.87
N GLY A 148 3.05 4.70 -5.27
CA GLY A 148 2.06 4.38 -4.24
C GLY A 148 2.11 5.33 -3.03
N ILE A 149 3.32 5.62 -2.55
CA ILE A 149 3.54 6.59 -1.47
C ILE A 149 3.25 8.02 -1.94
N ALA A 150 3.67 8.38 -3.15
CA ALA A 150 3.61 9.75 -3.65
C ALA A 150 2.20 10.19 -4.09
N VAL A 151 1.42 9.30 -4.71
CA VAL A 151 0.17 9.65 -5.40
C VAL A 151 -1.06 9.02 -4.72
N PRO A 152 -1.29 7.69 -4.74
CA PRO A 152 -2.47 7.08 -4.10
C PRO A 152 -2.61 7.42 -2.63
N HIS A 153 -1.55 7.28 -1.81
CA HIS A 153 -1.63 7.60 -0.39
C HIS A 153 -1.94 9.07 -0.14
N ARG A 154 -1.41 9.99 -0.96
CA ARG A 154 -1.74 11.41 -0.82
C ARG A 154 -3.20 11.68 -1.17
N LEU A 155 -3.73 11.07 -2.22
CA LEU A 155 -5.13 11.20 -2.62
C LEU A 155 -6.06 10.63 -1.55
N GLN A 156 -5.79 9.42 -1.05
CA GLN A 156 -6.55 8.77 0.01
C GLN A 156 -6.55 9.58 1.30
N LEU A 157 -5.38 10.09 1.72
CA LEU A 157 -5.28 10.93 2.91
C LEU A 157 -5.98 12.28 2.71
N SER A 158 -5.90 12.88 1.51
CA SER A 158 -6.63 14.12 1.22
C SER A 158 -8.14 13.91 1.28
N ALA A 159 -8.66 12.82 0.71
CA ALA A 159 -10.08 12.47 0.81
C ALA A 159 -10.48 12.27 2.27
N TYR A 160 -9.70 11.48 3.02
CA TYR A 160 -9.94 11.21 4.44
C TYR A 160 -10.00 12.49 5.28
N TYR A 161 -9.04 13.40 5.13
CA TYR A 161 -9.02 14.65 5.89
C TYR A 161 -10.06 15.66 5.43
N GLU A 162 -10.42 15.70 4.14
CA GLU A 162 -11.52 16.53 3.62
C GLU A 162 -12.87 16.06 4.18
N THR A 163 -13.11 14.75 4.29
CA THR A 163 -14.31 14.21 4.94
C THR A 163 -14.40 14.56 6.43
N LEU A 164 -13.25 14.71 7.11
CA LEU A 164 -13.19 15.14 8.52
C LEU A 164 -13.28 16.66 8.70
N SER A 165 -13.29 17.44 7.61
CA SER A 165 -13.31 18.90 7.62
C SER A 165 -14.63 19.44 8.20
N PRO A 166 -14.62 20.61 8.87
CA PRO A 166 -15.84 21.24 9.39
C PRO A 166 -16.85 21.63 8.30
N ASP A 167 -16.37 21.88 7.08
CA ASP A 167 -17.18 22.21 5.90
C ASP A 167 -16.65 21.38 4.71
N PRO A 168 -17.08 20.12 4.56
CA PRO A 168 -16.62 19.25 3.48
C PRO A 168 -17.08 19.77 2.11
N ASP A 169 -16.13 20.03 1.21
CA ASP A 169 -16.44 20.44 -0.15
C ASP A 169 -16.74 19.22 -1.04
N ALA A 170 -18.03 19.03 -1.36
CA ALA A 170 -18.49 17.94 -2.23
C ALA A 170 -17.82 17.94 -3.61
N SER A 171 -17.53 19.11 -4.17
CA SER A 171 -16.88 19.23 -5.49
C SER A 171 -15.41 18.80 -5.46
N ARG A 172 -14.72 19.06 -4.34
CA ARG A 172 -13.35 18.58 -4.12
C ARG A 172 -13.33 17.08 -3.93
N LEU A 173 -14.24 16.53 -3.12
CA LEU A 173 -14.36 15.09 -2.90
C LEU A 173 -14.61 14.35 -4.22
N GLU A 174 -15.55 14.81 -5.05
CA GLU A 174 -15.82 14.23 -6.37
C GLU A 174 -14.58 14.27 -7.28
N SER A 175 -13.83 15.39 -7.25
CA SER A 175 -12.61 15.52 -8.04
C SER A 175 -11.49 14.56 -7.57
N ILE A 176 -11.41 14.30 -6.26
CA ILE A 176 -10.44 13.37 -5.67
C ILE A 176 -10.85 11.94 -6.02
N GLU A 177 -12.13 11.60 -5.96
CA GLU A 177 -12.65 10.28 -6.31
C GLU A 177 -12.36 9.92 -7.76
N LYS A 178 -12.65 10.83 -8.71
CA LYS A 178 -12.31 10.63 -10.14
C LYS A 178 -10.82 10.39 -10.35
N LYS A 179 -9.96 11.16 -9.68
CA LYS A 179 -8.51 10.96 -9.73
C LYS A 179 -8.09 9.62 -9.14
N ASN A 180 -8.69 9.23 -8.01
CA ASN A 180 -8.40 7.98 -7.33
C ASN A 180 -8.77 6.77 -8.20
N LEU A 181 -9.90 6.84 -8.92
CA LEU A 181 -10.29 5.81 -9.89
C LEU A 181 -9.26 5.66 -11.03
N VAL A 182 -8.85 6.76 -11.65
CA VAL A 182 -7.86 6.74 -12.74
C VAL A 182 -6.51 6.21 -12.26
N VAL A 183 -6.06 6.67 -11.08
CA VAL A 183 -4.81 6.22 -10.46
C VAL A 183 -4.88 4.74 -10.12
N GLY A 184 -5.99 4.27 -9.55
CA GLY A 184 -6.17 2.85 -9.22
C GLY A 184 -6.20 1.95 -10.46
N LEU A 185 -6.84 2.38 -11.55
CA LEU A 185 -6.83 1.64 -12.82
C LEU A 185 -5.41 1.57 -13.41
N PHE A 186 -4.68 2.68 -13.37
CA PHE A 186 -3.29 2.73 -13.81
C PHE A 186 -2.40 1.82 -12.97
N GLU A 187 -2.49 1.90 -11.63
CA GLU A 187 -1.75 1.03 -10.72
C GLU A 187 -2.06 -0.45 -11.01
N GLY A 188 -3.33 -0.79 -11.19
CA GLY A 188 -3.76 -2.13 -11.54
C GLY A 188 -3.18 -2.62 -12.87
N ALA A 189 -3.17 -1.78 -13.91
CA ALA A 189 -2.55 -2.12 -15.18
C ALA A 189 -1.04 -2.36 -15.03
N MET A 190 -0.34 -1.51 -14.29
CA MET A 190 1.09 -1.66 -14.05
C MET A 190 1.42 -2.91 -13.21
N MET A 191 0.55 -3.29 -12.28
CA MET A 191 0.66 -4.53 -11.53
C MET A 191 0.57 -5.76 -12.45
N LEU A 192 -0.33 -5.75 -13.44
CA LEU A 192 -0.41 -6.82 -14.45
C LEU A 192 0.85 -6.88 -15.33
N VAL A 193 1.39 -5.72 -15.74
CA VAL A 193 2.68 -5.65 -16.45
C VAL A 193 3.79 -6.25 -15.59
N LEU A 194 3.84 -5.94 -14.30
CA LEU A 194 4.82 -6.49 -13.37
C LEU A 194 4.71 -8.02 -13.26
N ILE A 195 3.49 -8.58 -13.25
CA ILE A 195 3.31 -10.04 -13.30
C ILE A 195 3.91 -10.62 -14.58
N VAL A 196 3.64 -10.03 -15.74
CA VAL A 196 4.22 -10.50 -17.01
C VAL A 196 5.75 -10.48 -16.95
N LEU A 197 6.34 -9.41 -16.41
CA LEU A 197 7.79 -9.34 -16.19
C LEU A 197 8.27 -10.45 -15.22
N MET A 198 7.59 -10.68 -14.11
CA MET A 198 7.96 -11.73 -13.14
C MET A 198 7.84 -13.15 -13.73
N THR A 199 6.83 -13.41 -14.56
CA THR A 199 6.65 -14.73 -15.22
C THR A 199 7.66 -14.97 -16.35
N GLY A 200 8.13 -13.90 -17.00
CA GLY A 200 9.18 -13.96 -18.01
C GLY A 200 10.52 -14.48 -17.47
N PHE A 201 10.72 -14.52 -16.15
CA PHE A 201 11.88 -15.17 -15.52
C PHE A 201 12.00 -16.67 -15.81
N ARG A 202 10.94 -17.30 -16.30
CA ARG A 202 10.95 -18.71 -16.70
C ARG A 202 11.42 -18.94 -18.15
N LEU A 203 11.52 -17.88 -18.95
CA LEU A 203 11.80 -17.94 -20.39
C LEU A 203 13.20 -17.41 -20.77
N GLY A 204 13.97 -16.92 -19.80
CA GLY A 204 15.34 -16.41 -19.96
C GLY A 204 16.36 -17.26 -19.24
#